data_AF-A0A1H7T910-F1
#
_entry.id   AF-A0A1H7T910-F1
#
_cell.length_a   1.000
_cell.length_b   1.000
_cell.length_c   1.000
_cell.angle_alpha   90.00
_cell.angle_beta   90.00
_cell.angle_gamma   90.00
#
_symmetry.space_group_name_H-M   'P 1'
#
loop_
_entity.id
_entity.type
_entity.pdbx_description
1 polymer ?
#
loop_
_entity_poly.entity_id
_entity_poly.type
_entity_poly.pdbx_seq_one_letter_code
_entity_poly.pdbx_strand_id
1 'polypeptide(L)'
;MRRRTFLHASGLAALGALAGCIGSKSPPPRRSSVVSDFEMNNGKLVIDLADETWVTSRYEPDQQSLSGVSPIGVASAKGKGGGGGRGATGRGSGGYSRAPRTVHGHAWYHGGDYADDWYEDNRGKFDRYKVGIAALGIAYLGGTTQMRDDAPDAGPVPWDETIQTPDETVTYDITDRSEFRQDGWYRVGANIVGDNVNHDFRWECFDLEVDSESQGFDIEEQWKVSPRI
;
A
#
# COMPACT_ATOMS: atom_id res chain seq x y z
N MET A 1 32.96 -12.17 60.37
CA MET A 1 34.27 -12.04 59.67
C MET A 1 34.12 -12.72 58.31
N ARG A 2 34.40 -12.18 57.12
CA ARG A 2 34.98 -10.93 56.61
C ARG A 2 34.34 -10.65 55.23
N ARG A 3 34.08 -9.36 54.97
CA ARG A 3 33.70 -8.75 53.69
C ARG A 3 34.83 -8.87 52.67
N ARG A 4 34.51 -8.99 51.37
CA ARG A 4 35.29 -8.38 50.27
C ARG A 4 34.39 -7.99 49.09
N THR A 5 34.11 -6.71 49.02
CA THR A 5 33.77 -5.93 47.82
C THR A 5 34.99 -5.87 46.90
N PHE A 6 34.79 -5.92 45.58
CA PHE A 6 35.70 -5.29 44.63
C PHE A 6 34.87 -4.57 43.55
N LEU A 7 34.95 -3.24 43.59
CA LEU A 7 34.65 -2.31 42.51
C LEU A 7 35.93 -2.08 41.72
N HIS A 8 35.83 -1.90 40.40
CA HIS A 8 36.63 -1.03 39.50
C HIS A 8 36.31 -1.49 38.05
N ALA A 9 35.49 -0.81 37.24
CA ALA A 9 35.63 0.52 36.62
C ALA A 9 36.64 0.57 35.47
N SER A 10 36.14 0.41 34.22
CA SER A 10 36.63 0.96 32.93
C SER A 10 35.88 0.22 31.81
N GLY A 11 35.02 0.79 30.98
CA GLY A 11 35.11 2.06 30.28
C GLY A 11 35.50 1.79 28.82
N LEU A 12 34.53 1.80 27.90
CA LEU A 12 34.60 2.48 26.60
C LEU A 12 33.24 2.37 25.90
N ALA A 13 32.67 3.54 25.66
CA ALA A 13 31.40 3.76 25.03
C ALA A 13 31.45 3.29 23.56
N ALA A 14 30.57 2.36 23.21
CA ALA A 14 30.05 2.32 21.85
C ALA A 14 29.04 3.46 21.74
N LEU A 15 29.55 4.66 21.46
CA LEU A 15 28.78 5.72 20.82
C LEU A 15 28.42 5.23 19.41
N GLY A 16 27.48 4.29 19.35
CA GLY A 16 26.73 4.02 18.13
C GLY A 16 25.94 5.29 17.87
N ALA A 17 26.41 6.06 16.90
CA ALA A 17 25.81 7.31 16.48
C ALA A 17 24.32 7.09 16.21
N LEU A 18 23.47 7.48 17.15
CA LEU A 18 22.08 7.85 16.89
C LEU A 18 22.11 9.19 16.14
N ALA A 19 22.70 9.17 14.94
CA ALA A 19 22.62 10.26 14.00
C ALA A 19 21.20 10.26 13.43
N GLY A 20 20.42 11.28 13.78
CA GLY A 20 19.25 11.67 12.99
C GLY A 20 17.87 11.40 13.58
N CYS A 21 17.64 11.70 14.86
CA CYS A 21 16.27 11.90 15.38
C CYS A 21 15.95 13.39 15.61
N ILE A 22 16.38 14.28 14.71
CA ILE A 22 16.09 15.73 14.76
C ILE A 22 15.29 16.22 13.53
N GLY A 23 14.62 15.30 12.83
CA GLY A 23 13.65 15.68 11.80
C GLY A 23 12.96 14.46 11.20
N SER A 24 12.10 13.77 11.96
CA SER A 24 11.47 12.53 11.46
C SER A 24 9.99 12.73 11.19
N LYS A 25 9.65 13.32 10.03
CA LYS A 25 8.36 13.00 9.40
C LYS A 25 8.41 11.50 9.05
N SER A 26 7.44 10.71 9.52
CA SER A 26 7.36 9.28 9.21
C SER A 26 7.44 9.05 7.68
N PRO A 27 8.11 7.98 7.20
CA PRO A 27 8.24 7.72 5.77
C PRO A 27 6.87 7.71 5.08
N PRO A 28 6.69 8.41 3.95
CA PRO A 28 5.41 8.44 3.27
C PRO A 28 5.07 7.06 2.69
N PRO A 29 3.84 6.87 2.22
CA PRO A 29 3.52 5.77 1.32
C PRO A 29 4.54 5.69 0.18
N ARG A 30 4.84 4.48 -0.27
CA ARG A 30 5.75 4.29 -1.40
C ARG A 30 5.09 4.68 -2.72
N ARG A 31 5.88 5.19 -3.65
CA ARG A 31 5.43 5.49 -5.02
C ARG A 31 5.49 4.22 -5.86
N SER A 32 4.53 4.04 -6.76
CA SER A 32 4.49 2.93 -7.71
C SER A 32 3.59 3.26 -8.91
N SER A 33 3.76 2.51 -9.99
CA SER A 33 2.90 2.45 -11.18
C SER A 33 2.57 0.97 -11.39
N VAL A 34 1.31 0.59 -11.26
CA VAL A 34 0.87 -0.84 -11.33
C VAL A 34 -0.51 -0.96 -11.97
N VAL A 35 -1.41 -0.04 -11.66
CA VAL A 35 -2.73 0.11 -12.28
C VAL A 35 -2.78 1.52 -12.84
N SER A 36 -3.15 1.65 -14.10
CA SER A 36 -3.37 2.93 -14.77
C SER A 36 -4.77 3.44 -14.51
N ASP A 37 -5.80 2.63 -14.73
CA ASP A 37 -7.18 3.12 -14.69
C ASP A 37 -8.18 2.11 -14.13
N PHE A 38 -9.31 2.64 -13.68
CA PHE A 38 -10.49 1.89 -13.25
C PHE A 38 -11.74 2.47 -13.92
N GLU A 39 -12.53 1.61 -14.54
CA GLU A 39 -13.78 2.00 -15.19
C GLU A 39 -14.92 1.05 -14.80
N MET A 40 -16.13 1.58 -14.64
CA MET A 40 -17.35 0.76 -14.57
C MET A 40 -18.00 0.66 -15.93
N ASN A 41 -18.20 -0.56 -16.41
CA ASN A 41 -18.88 -0.83 -17.66
C ASN A 41 -19.95 -1.91 -17.47
N ASN A 42 -21.23 -1.51 -17.52
CA ASN A 42 -22.39 -2.42 -17.42
C ASN A 42 -22.33 -3.37 -16.20
N GLY A 43 -21.98 -2.85 -15.03
CA GLY A 43 -21.85 -3.66 -13.80
C GLY A 43 -20.56 -4.48 -13.73
N LYS A 44 -19.57 -4.18 -14.59
CA LYS A 44 -18.24 -4.78 -14.53
C LYS A 44 -17.21 -3.72 -14.19
N LEU A 45 -16.39 -4.02 -13.20
CA LEU A 45 -15.19 -3.27 -12.89
C LEU A 45 -14.09 -3.69 -13.88
N VAL A 46 -13.69 -2.76 -14.74
CA VAL A 46 -12.57 -2.89 -15.66
C VAL A 46 -11.34 -2.28 -14.98
N ILE A 47 -10.25 -3.03 -14.97
CA ILE A 47 -9.00 -2.70 -14.29
C ILE A 47 -7.89 -2.77 -15.33
N ASP A 48 -7.31 -1.62 -15.67
CA ASP A 48 -6.20 -1.55 -16.62
C ASP A 48 -4.87 -1.47 -15.87
N LEU A 49 -4.01 -2.44 -16.13
CA LEU A 49 -2.66 -2.47 -15.59
C LEU A 49 -1.78 -1.46 -16.34
N ALA A 50 -0.82 -0.87 -15.64
CA ALA A 50 0.04 0.13 -16.26
C ALA A 50 1.06 -0.51 -17.22
N ASP A 51 1.26 0.09 -18.41
CA ASP A 51 2.25 -0.36 -19.40
C ASP A 51 3.68 -0.46 -18.83
N GLU A 52 4.05 0.52 -18.01
CA GLU A 52 5.33 0.55 -17.30
C GLU A 52 5.11 0.38 -15.80
N THR A 53 5.37 -0.84 -15.32
CA THR A 53 5.22 -1.23 -13.93
C THR A 53 6.49 -1.02 -13.11
N TRP A 54 6.38 -0.25 -12.03
CA TRP A 54 7.51 0.04 -11.14
C TRP A 54 7.08 0.34 -9.70
N VAL A 55 8.00 0.16 -8.77
CA VAL A 55 7.84 0.54 -7.35
C VAL A 55 9.10 1.20 -6.82
N THR A 56 8.95 2.16 -5.92
CA THR A 56 10.07 2.70 -5.15
C THR A 56 10.25 1.91 -3.86
N SER A 57 11.48 1.49 -3.57
CA SER A 57 11.80 0.70 -2.37
C SER A 57 13.19 1.03 -1.85
N ARG A 58 13.41 0.80 -0.55
CA ARG A 58 14.73 0.80 0.10
C ARG A 58 15.39 -0.57 0.13
N TYR A 59 14.82 -1.55 -0.58
CA TYR A 59 15.44 -2.84 -0.76
C TYR A 59 16.84 -2.62 -1.35
N GLU A 60 17.87 -3.19 -0.74
CA GLU A 60 19.21 -3.24 -1.32
C GLU A 60 19.49 -4.71 -1.65
N PRO A 61 19.71 -5.08 -2.92
CA PRO A 61 20.10 -6.43 -3.23
C PRO A 61 21.50 -6.68 -2.66
N ASP A 62 21.59 -7.53 -1.63
CA ASP A 62 22.88 -8.00 -1.12
C ASP A 62 23.71 -8.53 -2.29
N GLN A 63 24.90 -7.98 -2.52
CA GLN A 63 25.82 -8.42 -3.57
C GLN A 63 26.38 -9.85 -3.35
N GLN A 64 25.82 -10.65 -2.44
CA GLN A 64 26.19 -12.04 -2.21
C GLN A 64 25.00 -12.88 -1.72
N SER A 65 24.32 -13.61 -2.62
CA SER A 65 24.13 -15.06 -2.47
C SER A 65 23.25 -15.64 -3.59
N LEU A 66 23.89 -16.43 -4.47
CA LEU A 66 23.26 -17.37 -5.41
C LEU A 66 22.91 -18.71 -4.73
N SER A 67 22.52 -18.71 -3.45
CA SER A 67 22.21 -19.94 -2.72
C SER A 67 21.26 -19.67 -1.55
N GLY A 68 20.06 -20.23 -1.61
CA GLY A 68 19.18 -20.37 -0.45
C GLY A 68 17.81 -19.76 -0.65
N VAL A 69 16.84 -20.65 -0.90
CA VAL A 69 15.42 -20.40 -0.68
C VAL A 69 15.14 -19.78 0.70
N SER A 70 14.24 -18.78 0.72
CA SER A 70 13.39 -18.29 1.84
C SER A 70 13.89 -17.06 2.64
N PRO A 71 12.98 -16.19 3.18
CA PRO A 71 11.57 -16.48 3.50
C PRO A 71 10.52 -15.52 2.93
N ILE A 72 9.35 -16.11 2.67
CA ILE A 72 8.04 -15.45 2.68
C ILE A 72 7.89 -14.78 4.05
N GLY A 73 8.07 -13.46 4.08
CA GLY A 73 7.86 -12.64 5.26
C GLY A 73 6.38 -12.46 5.52
N VAL A 74 5.78 -13.40 6.24
CA VAL A 74 4.45 -13.23 6.85
C VAL A 74 4.58 -12.14 7.91
N ALA A 75 4.24 -10.90 7.58
CA ALA A 75 3.95 -9.91 8.58
C ALA A 75 2.59 -10.26 9.18
N SER A 76 2.62 -10.80 10.39
CA SER A 76 1.46 -11.06 11.23
C SER A 76 0.57 -9.82 11.32
N ALA A 77 -0.68 -9.95 10.88
CA ALA A 77 -1.76 -9.06 11.27
C ALA A 77 -1.92 -9.10 12.80
N LYS A 78 -1.55 -8.02 13.50
CA LYS A 78 -2.22 -7.63 14.75
C LYS A 78 -1.83 -6.20 15.17
N GLY A 79 -2.78 -5.29 15.02
CA GLY A 79 -2.70 -3.94 15.55
C GLY A 79 -4.06 -3.25 15.52
N LYS A 80 -4.98 -3.69 16.38
CA LYS A 80 -6.09 -2.81 16.79
C LYS A 80 -5.47 -1.58 17.47
N GLY A 81 -5.57 -0.42 16.84
CA GLY A 81 -5.21 0.88 17.43
C GLY A 81 -4.65 1.81 16.35
N GLY A 82 -5.19 2.99 16.10
CA GLY A 82 -6.20 3.73 16.83
C GLY A 82 -6.79 4.84 15.96
N GLY A 83 -7.96 5.32 16.40
CA GLY A 83 -8.82 6.24 15.66
C GLY A 83 -8.09 7.44 15.08
N GLY A 84 -8.17 7.57 13.75
CA GLY A 84 -8.08 8.83 13.04
C GLY A 84 -9.50 9.36 12.84
N GLY A 85 -9.74 10.60 13.27
CA GLY A 85 -11.07 11.17 13.45
C GLY A 85 -11.95 11.25 12.19
N ARG A 86 -13.25 11.04 12.45
CA ARG A 86 -14.45 11.37 11.68
C ARG A 86 -14.26 12.37 10.53
N GLY A 87 -14.39 11.85 9.32
CA GLY A 87 -14.99 12.50 8.15
C GLY A 87 -15.58 11.38 7.30
N ALA A 88 -16.77 11.53 6.74
CA ALA A 88 -17.42 10.52 5.90
C ALA A 88 -16.43 10.08 4.79
N THR A 89 -15.81 8.90 4.97
CA THR A 89 -14.74 8.23 4.21
C THR A 89 -13.51 9.03 3.71
N GLY A 90 -13.45 10.36 3.89
CA GLY A 90 -12.39 11.27 3.47
C GLY A 90 -10.99 10.91 3.96
N ARG A 91 -10.24 10.19 3.13
CA ARG A 91 -8.92 9.65 3.45
C ARG A 91 -7.82 10.73 3.35
N GLY A 92 -7.88 11.72 4.25
CA GLY A 92 -6.89 12.79 4.47
C GLY A 92 -7.52 14.11 4.95
N SER A 93 -6.72 15.04 5.48
CA SER A 93 -7.18 16.40 5.82
C SER A 93 -7.47 17.19 4.53
N GLY A 94 -8.72 17.14 4.05
CA GLY A 94 -9.15 17.86 2.84
C GLY A 94 -10.10 17.09 1.92
N GLY A 95 -10.24 15.77 2.10
CA GLY A 95 -11.10 14.91 1.29
C GLY A 95 -10.52 14.53 -0.08
N TYR A 96 -11.21 13.64 -0.80
CA TYR A 96 -10.79 13.08 -2.10
C TYR A 96 -10.47 14.15 -3.16
N SER A 97 -11.32 15.16 -3.28
CA SER A 97 -11.18 16.23 -4.29
C SER A 97 -9.93 17.08 -4.13
N ARG A 98 -9.34 17.14 -2.93
CA ARG A 98 -8.13 17.93 -2.62
C ARG A 98 -6.90 17.07 -2.37
N ALA A 99 -7.05 15.75 -2.45
CA ALA A 99 -5.96 14.84 -2.24
C ALA A 99 -4.92 15.00 -3.36
N PRO A 100 -3.62 14.93 -3.04
CA PRO A 100 -2.57 14.82 -4.04
C PRO A 100 -2.84 13.62 -4.93
N ARG A 101 -2.58 13.75 -6.23
CA ARG A 101 -2.82 12.67 -7.20
C ARG A 101 -1.51 12.00 -7.60
N THR A 102 -1.59 10.70 -7.84
CA THR A 102 -0.50 9.92 -8.44
C THR A 102 -0.36 10.27 -9.92
N VAL A 103 0.66 9.70 -10.59
CA VAL A 103 0.88 9.91 -12.04
C VAL A 103 -0.32 9.49 -12.89
N HIS A 104 -1.14 8.57 -12.38
CA HIS A 104 -2.34 8.03 -13.04
C HIS A 104 -3.65 8.62 -12.46
N GLY A 105 -3.59 9.77 -11.77
CA GLY A 105 -4.81 10.46 -11.30
C GLY A 105 -5.44 9.90 -10.02
N HIS A 106 -5.02 8.75 -9.52
CA HIS A 106 -5.50 8.19 -8.23
C HIS A 106 -5.19 9.12 -7.05
N ALA A 107 -6.15 9.32 -6.14
CA ALA A 107 -5.93 10.06 -4.90
C ALA A 107 -4.97 9.30 -3.99
N TRP A 108 -3.91 9.96 -3.53
CA TRP A 108 -2.85 9.28 -2.81
C TRP A 108 -3.07 9.35 -1.29
N TYR A 109 -3.49 8.23 -0.70
CA TYR A 109 -3.78 8.17 0.73
C TYR A 109 -2.51 8.39 1.56
N HIS A 110 -2.56 9.32 2.51
CA HIS A 110 -1.37 9.81 3.23
C HIS A 110 -0.25 10.31 2.30
N GLY A 111 -0.57 10.77 1.08
CA GLY A 111 0.37 11.54 0.26
C GLY A 111 0.43 13.01 0.67
N GLY A 112 1.17 13.81 -0.12
CA GLY A 112 1.11 15.28 -0.10
C GLY A 112 2.46 15.95 0.01
N ASP A 113 2.46 17.26 0.26
CA ASP A 113 3.69 18.07 0.33
C ASP A 113 4.74 17.46 1.26
N TYR A 114 4.30 16.92 2.40
CA TYR A 114 5.19 16.28 3.36
C TYR A 114 5.89 15.03 2.77
N ALA A 115 5.21 14.30 1.90
CA ALA A 115 5.74 13.13 1.22
C ALA A 115 6.77 13.59 0.18
N ASP A 116 6.45 14.62 -0.60
CA ASP A 116 7.36 15.16 -1.60
C ASP A 116 8.65 15.68 -0.95
N ASP A 117 8.55 16.51 0.10
CA ASP A 117 9.70 16.93 0.92
C ASP A 117 10.53 15.72 1.37
N TRP A 118 9.86 14.68 1.88
CA TRP A 118 10.55 13.49 2.37
C TRP A 118 11.30 12.77 1.25
N TYR A 119 10.68 12.60 0.08
CA TYR A 119 11.32 11.99 -1.08
C TYR A 119 12.52 12.80 -1.56
N GLU A 120 12.46 14.13 -1.47
CA GLU A 120 13.55 15.03 -1.82
C GLU A 120 14.72 14.95 -0.83
N ASP A 121 14.42 15.03 0.46
CA ASP A 121 15.41 14.93 1.55
C ASP A 121 16.07 13.56 1.65
N ASN A 122 15.43 12.53 1.10
CA ASN A 122 15.90 11.14 1.13
C ASN A 122 16.29 10.62 -0.25
N ARG A 123 16.53 11.50 -1.23
CA ARG A 123 17.08 11.10 -2.54
C ARG A 123 18.35 10.27 -2.35
N GLY A 124 18.41 9.12 -3.02
CA GLY A 124 19.52 8.17 -2.93
C GLY A 124 19.45 7.17 -1.77
N LYS A 125 18.40 7.20 -0.93
CA LYS A 125 18.12 6.17 0.10
C LYS A 125 17.09 5.13 -0.35
N PHE A 126 16.67 5.22 -1.60
CA PHE A 126 15.70 4.34 -2.23
C PHE A 126 15.97 4.30 -3.73
N ASP A 127 15.55 3.21 -4.35
CA ASP A 127 15.64 3.01 -5.79
C ASP A 127 14.26 2.71 -6.38
N ARG A 128 14.14 2.94 -7.70
CA ARG A 128 12.99 2.49 -8.49
C ARG A 128 13.30 1.12 -9.08
N TYR A 129 12.46 0.15 -8.77
CA TYR A 129 12.52 -1.20 -9.31
C TYR A 129 11.44 -1.41 -10.35
N LYS A 130 11.82 -2.00 -11.49
CA LYS A 130 10.86 -2.58 -12.43
C LYS A 130 10.26 -3.85 -11.82
N VAL A 131 8.95 -4.01 -11.93
CA VAL A 131 8.22 -5.11 -11.28
C VAL A 131 7.22 -5.76 -12.22
N GLY A 132 6.94 -7.04 -12.03
CA GLY A 132 5.83 -7.76 -12.63
C GLY A 132 4.67 -7.86 -11.66
N ILE A 133 3.46 -8.09 -12.17
CA ILE A 133 2.27 -8.33 -11.36
C ILE A 133 2.03 -9.84 -11.33
N ALA A 134 2.32 -10.47 -10.20
CA ALA A 134 2.17 -11.92 -10.03
C ALA A 134 0.70 -12.32 -9.83
N ALA A 135 -0.07 -11.45 -9.16
CA ALA A 135 -1.50 -11.66 -8.93
C ALA A 135 -2.25 -10.33 -8.79
N LEU A 136 -3.52 -10.34 -9.18
CA LEU A 136 -4.49 -9.28 -8.88
C LEU A 136 -5.54 -9.83 -7.91
N GLY A 137 -5.78 -9.11 -6.81
CA GLY A 137 -6.76 -9.45 -5.79
C GLY A 137 -7.89 -8.42 -5.79
N ILE A 138 -9.12 -8.88 -5.64
CA ILE A 138 -10.31 -8.02 -5.57
C ILE A 138 -11.12 -8.43 -4.34
N ALA A 139 -11.54 -7.46 -3.54
CA ALA A 139 -12.36 -7.69 -2.35
C ALA A 139 -13.38 -6.58 -2.14
N TYR A 140 -14.56 -6.92 -1.62
CA TYR A 140 -15.52 -5.97 -1.09
C TYR A 140 -15.18 -5.66 0.38
N LEU A 141 -15.06 -4.38 0.70
CA LEU A 141 -14.72 -3.88 2.03
C LEU A 141 -15.95 -3.52 2.87
N GLY A 142 -17.14 -3.49 2.27
CA GLY A 142 -18.38 -3.09 2.92
C GLY A 142 -18.87 -1.71 2.47
N GLY A 143 -20.03 -1.31 3.00
CA GLY A 143 -20.63 -0.01 2.69
C GLY A 143 -19.88 1.16 3.32
N THR A 144 -20.18 2.39 2.88
CA THR A 144 -19.52 3.64 3.33
C THR A 144 -19.47 3.81 4.85
N THR A 145 -20.52 3.36 5.58
CA THR A 145 -20.52 3.39 7.06
C THR A 145 -19.47 2.46 7.66
N GLN A 146 -19.33 1.23 7.14
CA GLN A 146 -18.33 0.28 7.62
C GLN A 146 -16.92 0.77 7.29
N MET A 147 -16.73 1.29 6.07
CA MET A 147 -15.45 1.85 5.65
C MET A 147 -15.03 3.05 6.50
N ARG A 148 -15.97 3.91 6.90
CA ARG A 148 -15.67 5.04 7.80
C ARG A 148 -15.19 4.58 9.18
N ASP A 149 -15.78 3.51 9.71
CA ASP A 149 -15.56 3.10 11.09
C ASP A 149 -14.39 2.11 11.23
N ASP A 150 -14.19 1.23 10.24
CA ASP A 150 -13.25 0.10 10.26
C ASP A 150 -12.43 -0.04 8.95
N ALA A 151 -12.07 1.07 8.32
CA ALA A 151 -11.20 1.10 7.14
C ALA A 151 -9.91 0.26 7.33
N PRO A 152 -9.61 -0.70 6.43
CA PRO A 152 -8.37 -1.47 6.52
C PRO A 152 -7.15 -0.63 6.15
N ASP A 153 -6.05 -0.85 6.87
CA ASP A 153 -4.71 -0.31 6.57
C ASP A 153 -4.22 -0.73 5.17
N ALA A 154 -3.10 -0.14 4.73
CA ALA A 154 -2.47 -0.50 3.47
C ALA A 154 -2.02 -1.98 3.42
N GLY A 155 -2.15 -2.57 2.22
CA GLY A 155 -1.75 -3.95 1.96
C GLY A 155 -2.93 -4.91 1.75
N PRO A 156 -2.66 -6.23 1.75
CA PRO A 156 -3.64 -7.21 1.36
C PRO A 156 -4.75 -7.35 2.40
N VAL A 157 -5.94 -7.67 1.90
CA VAL A 157 -7.10 -8.10 2.68
C VAL A 157 -7.44 -9.54 2.29
N PRO A 158 -8.35 -10.23 3.00
CA PRO A 158 -8.95 -11.45 2.46
C PRO A 158 -9.58 -11.15 1.10
N TRP A 159 -9.07 -11.77 0.04
CA TRP A 159 -9.52 -11.54 -1.32
C TRP A 159 -10.76 -12.38 -1.63
N ASP A 160 -11.76 -11.76 -2.26
CA ASP A 160 -12.95 -12.45 -2.76
C ASP A 160 -12.68 -13.15 -4.10
N GLU A 161 -11.77 -12.56 -4.87
CA GLU A 161 -11.26 -13.07 -6.14
C GLU A 161 -9.74 -12.85 -6.20
N THR A 162 -9.00 -13.82 -6.73
CA THR A 162 -7.56 -13.68 -6.98
C THR A 162 -7.21 -14.26 -8.33
N ILE A 163 -6.73 -13.39 -9.22
CA ILE A 163 -6.35 -13.73 -10.58
C ILE A 163 -4.83 -13.83 -10.62
N GLN A 164 -4.33 -15.03 -10.91
CA GLN A 164 -2.90 -15.28 -11.05
C GLN A 164 -2.45 -14.90 -12.46
N THR A 165 -1.30 -14.22 -12.58
CA THR A 165 -0.74 -13.78 -13.87
C THR A 165 -1.80 -13.04 -14.72
N PRO A 166 -2.34 -11.92 -14.22
CA PRO A 166 -3.42 -11.20 -14.91
C PRO A 166 -2.97 -10.67 -16.28
N ASP A 167 -3.91 -10.61 -17.21
CA ASP A 167 -3.74 -9.89 -18.48
C ASP A 167 -3.66 -8.36 -18.23
N GLU A 168 -3.27 -7.60 -19.25
CA GLU A 168 -3.15 -6.13 -19.20
C GLU A 168 -4.46 -5.43 -18.78
N THR A 169 -5.59 -5.99 -19.19
CA THR A 169 -6.92 -5.55 -18.76
C THR A 169 -7.65 -6.70 -18.09
N VAL A 170 -8.12 -6.47 -16.88
CA VAL A 170 -8.94 -7.42 -16.12
C VAL A 170 -10.35 -6.89 -16.01
N THR A 171 -11.34 -7.79 -16.19
CA THR A 171 -12.75 -7.47 -15.99
C THR A 171 -13.32 -8.31 -14.85
N TYR A 172 -13.93 -7.66 -13.87
CA TYR A 172 -14.59 -8.29 -12.73
C TYR A 172 -16.06 -7.91 -12.69
N ASP A 173 -16.94 -8.90 -12.70
CA ASP A 173 -18.39 -8.67 -12.65
C ASP A 173 -18.86 -8.51 -11.20
N ILE A 174 -19.09 -7.26 -10.77
CA ILE A 174 -19.56 -6.99 -9.41
C ILE A 174 -21.00 -7.48 -9.20
N THR A 175 -21.75 -7.74 -10.28
CA THR A 175 -23.14 -8.18 -10.20
C THR A 175 -23.30 -9.69 -10.05
N ASP A 176 -22.25 -10.48 -10.29
CA ASP A 176 -22.35 -11.95 -10.32
C ASP A 176 -22.52 -12.56 -8.91
N ARG A 177 -22.11 -11.85 -7.86
CA ARG A 177 -22.31 -12.29 -6.47
C ARG A 177 -23.39 -11.45 -5.80
N SER A 178 -24.41 -12.12 -5.25
CA SER A 178 -25.56 -11.47 -4.61
C SER A 178 -25.18 -10.55 -3.44
N GLU A 179 -24.00 -10.74 -2.85
CA GLU A 179 -23.43 -9.95 -1.76
C GLU A 179 -22.75 -8.66 -2.26
N PHE A 180 -22.33 -8.62 -3.54
CA PHE A 180 -21.60 -7.52 -4.20
C PHE A 180 -22.44 -6.73 -5.20
N ARG A 181 -23.74 -7.04 -5.29
CA ARG A 181 -24.75 -6.21 -5.99
C ARG A 181 -25.10 -4.94 -5.20
N GLN A 182 -24.11 -4.33 -4.57
CA GLN A 182 -24.30 -3.23 -3.64
C GLN A 182 -23.26 -2.14 -3.91
N ASP A 183 -23.75 -0.92 -3.77
CA ASP A 183 -22.94 0.25 -3.51
C ASP A 183 -22.00 0.00 -2.31
N GLY A 184 -20.81 0.57 -2.37
CA GLY A 184 -19.83 0.49 -1.29
C GLY A 184 -18.39 0.45 -1.77
N TRP A 185 -17.52 -0.04 -0.90
CA TRP A 185 -16.09 0.07 -1.09
C TRP A 185 -15.48 -1.25 -1.55
N TYR A 186 -14.62 -1.16 -2.56
CA TYR A 186 -13.88 -2.29 -3.11
C TYR A 186 -12.38 -2.05 -2.98
N ARG A 187 -11.61 -3.10 -2.66
CA ARG A 187 -10.16 -3.08 -2.74
C ARG A 187 -9.68 -3.88 -3.93
N VAL A 188 -8.89 -3.24 -4.77
CA VAL A 188 -8.08 -3.90 -5.80
C VAL A 188 -6.62 -3.88 -5.34
N GLY A 189 -5.97 -5.05 -5.32
CA GLY A 189 -4.56 -5.19 -4.98
C GLY A 189 -3.76 -5.81 -6.12
N ALA A 190 -2.58 -5.27 -6.43
CA ALA A 190 -1.59 -5.89 -7.30
C ALA A 190 -0.43 -6.43 -6.45
N ASN A 191 -0.20 -7.74 -6.47
CA ASN A 191 1.00 -8.34 -5.87
C ASN A 191 2.18 -8.16 -6.83
N ILE A 192 3.16 -7.36 -6.41
CA ILE A 192 4.28 -6.99 -7.25
C ILE A 192 5.57 -7.70 -6.86
N VAL A 193 6.25 -8.27 -7.85
CA VAL A 193 7.52 -8.99 -7.71
C VAL A 193 8.57 -8.35 -8.62
N GLY A 194 9.83 -8.34 -8.21
CA GLY A 194 10.89 -7.75 -9.02
C GLY A 194 11.12 -8.49 -10.34
N ASP A 195 11.21 -7.76 -11.45
CA ASP A 195 11.50 -8.35 -12.78
C ASP A 195 12.91 -8.95 -12.85
N ASN A 196 13.87 -8.20 -12.31
CA ASN A 196 15.30 -8.51 -12.38
C ASN A 196 15.92 -8.72 -10.99
N VAL A 197 15.08 -8.78 -9.95
CA VAL A 197 15.51 -9.01 -8.57
C VAL A 197 14.58 -10.05 -7.94
N ASN A 198 15.16 -11.00 -7.20
CA ASN A 198 14.38 -12.02 -6.49
C ASN A 198 13.80 -11.43 -5.19
N HIS A 199 12.81 -10.55 -5.34
CA HIS A 199 12.19 -9.85 -4.22
C HIS A 199 10.68 -9.69 -4.43
N ASP A 200 9.90 -10.08 -3.43
CA ASP A 200 8.47 -9.81 -3.36
C ASP A 200 8.26 -8.44 -2.71
N PHE A 201 7.87 -7.46 -3.53
CA PHE A 201 7.56 -6.11 -3.07
C PHE A 201 6.18 -6.03 -2.42
N ARG A 202 5.44 -7.13 -2.22
CA ARG A 202 4.13 -7.21 -1.58
C ARG A 202 3.03 -6.55 -2.42
N TRP A 203 1.91 -6.20 -1.79
CA TRP A 203 0.71 -5.69 -2.46
C TRP A 203 0.70 -4.16 -2.54
N GLU A 204 0.38 -3.64 -3.72
CA GLU A 204 -0.07 -2.27 -3.95
C GLU A 204 -1.59 -2.25 -4.06
N CYS A 205 -2.26 -1.51 -3.19
CA CYS A 205 -3.72 -1.55 -3.11
C CYS A 205 -4.37 -0.23 -3.51
N PHE A 206 -5.60 -0.33 -4.00
CA PHE A 206 -6.47 0.76 -4.37
C PHE A 206 -7.85 0.52 -3.74
N ASP A 207 -8.41 1.53 -3.09
CA ASP A 207 -9.75 1.49 -2.54
C ASP A 207 -10.66 2.35 -3.42
N LEU A 208 -11.74 1.74 -3.92
CA LEU A 208 -12.69 2.33 -4.85
C LEU A 208 -14.04 2.49 -4.15
N GLU A 209 -14.62 3.68 -4.16
CA GLU A 209 -16.03 3.87 -3.79
C GLU A 209 -16.87 3.69 -5.04
N VAL A 210 -17.69 2.64 -5.05
CA VAL A 210 -18.57 2.31 -6.16
C VAL A 210 -20.00 2.56 -5.73
N ASP A 211 -20.68 3.47 -6.40
CA ASP A 211 -22.06 3.83 -6.08
C ASP A 211 -23.03 3.33 -7.13
N SER A 212 -24.21 2.92 -6.68
CA SER A 212 -25.28 2.52 -7.58
C SER A 212 -26.02 3.76 -8.10
N GLU A 213 -26.09 3.89 -9.42
CA GLU A 213 -26.84 4.94 -10.11
C GLU A 213 -28.05 4.37 -10.87
N SER A 214 -28.89 5.26 -11.40
CA SER A 214 -30.06 4.88 -12.20
C SER A 214 -29.76 4.02 -13.43
N GLN A 215 -28.52 4.05 -13.95
CA GLN A 215 -28.09 3.31 -15.14
C GLN A 215 -27.04 2.23 -14.86
N GLY A 216 -26.71 1.94 -13.59
CA GLY A 216 -25.71 0.94 -13.25
C GLY A 216 -24.89 1.34 -12.05
N PHE A 217 -23.57 1.24 -12.17
CA PHE A 217 -22.63 1.58 -11.12
C PHE A 217 -21.61 2.57 -11.66
N ASP A 218 -21.15 3.49 -10.83
CA ASP A 218 -20.07 4.44 -11.12
C ASP A 218 -19.01 4.41 -10.01
N ILE A 219 -17.78 4.83 -10.33
CA ILE A 219 -16.70 4.97 -9.33
C ILE A 219 -16.60 6.43 -8.92
N GLU A 220 -17.03 6.76 -7.70
CA GLU A 220 -16.95 8.12 -7.17
C GLU A 220 -15.54 8.49 -6.69
N GLU A 221 -14.88 7.56 -5.99
CA GLU A 221 -13.56 7.78 -5.39
C GLU A 221 -12.56 6.68 -5.74
N GLN A 222 -11.32 7.06 -6.07
CA GLN A 222 -10.21 6.16 -6.38
C GLN A 222 -8.98 6.49 -5.52
N TRP A 223 -8.77 5.72 -4.45
CA TRP A 223 -7.68 5.94 -3.51
C TRP A 223 -6.55 4.94 -3.70
N LYS A 224 -5.34 5.40 -3.98
CA LYS A 224 -4.14 4.58 -3.86
C LYS A 224 -3.72 4.46 -2.39
N VAL A 225 -3.68 3.22 -1.89
CA VAL A 225 -3.39 2.84 -0.50
C VAL A 225 -2.15 1.95 -0.46
N SER A 226 -0.99 2.59 -0.56
CA SER A 226 0.31 1.89 -0.62
C SER A 226 0.95 1.70 0.76
N PRO A 227 1.71 0.61 0.99
CA PRO A 227 2.64 0.50 2.11
C PRO A 227 3.62 1.67 2.16
N ARG A 228 4.19 1.97 3.34
CA ARG A 228 5.24 2.99 3.49
C ARG A 228 6.57 2.54 2.89
N ILE A 229 7.39 3.49 2.44
CA ILE A 229 8.72 3.28 1.84
C ILE A 229 9.82 2.94 2.86
#